data_AF-A0A935WDB5-F1
#
_entry.id   AF-A0A935WDB5-F1
#
_cell.length_a   1.000
_cell.length_b   1.000
_cell.length_c   1.000
_cell.angle_alpha   90.00
_cell.angle_beta   90.00
_cell.angle_gamma   90.00
#
_symmetry.space_group_name_H-M   'P 1'
#
loop_
_entity.id
_entity.type
_entity.pdbx_description
1 polymer ?
#
loop_
_entity_poly.entity_id
_entity_poly.type
_entity_poly.pdbx_seq_one_letter_code
_entity_poly.pdbx_strand_id
1 'polypeptide(L)'
;MPSPSARYPRLWPLARLGHDRVRNRPVLLYPEGAMFINTTGQAILALCDGSRTLDQVVAALTTQYQAEVRADVLEYLETMARRDLIQWLEAPAPVSSWWPSRTRSPAAPRCRRTSPRRCCAS
;
A
#
# COMPACT_ATOMS: atom_id res chain seq x y z
N MET A 1 6.53 -12.53 12.79
CA MET A 1 7.08 -11.93 11.55
C MET A 1 5.97 -11.93 10.51
N PRO A 2 5.60 -10.79 9.90
CA PRO A 2 4.57 -10.80 8.86
C PRO A 2 5.10 -11.54 7.63
N SER A 3 4.35 -12.56 7.17
CA SER A 3 4.66 -13.31 5.96
C SER A 3 4.75 -12.35 4.76
N PRO A 4 5.69 -12.55 3.82
CA PRO A 4 5.83 -11.67 2.64
C PRO A 4 4.55 -11.58 1.79
N SER A 5 3.68 -12.59 1.90
CA SER A 5 2.36 -12.66 1.29
C SER A 5 1.34 -11.63 1.83
N ALA A 6 1.56 -11.13 3.05
CA ALA A 6 0.68 -10.17 3.71
C ALA A 6 1.04 -8.70 3.40
N ARG A 7 2.05 -8.47 2.54
CA ARG A 7 2.48 -7.12 2.15
C ARG A 7 1.66 -6.60 0.97
N TYR A 8 1.48 -5.28 0.95
CA TYR A 8 0.73 -4.57 -0.08
C TYR A 8 1.72 -3.90 -1.04
N PRO A 9 1.90 -4.43 -2.27
CA PRO A 9 2.76 -3.79 -3.27
C PRO A 9 2.10 -2.50 -3.76
N ARG A 10 2.84 -1.39 -3.65
CA ARG A 10 2.42 -0.06 -4.10
C ARG A 10 3.39 0.45 -5.16
N LEU A 11 2.84 0.82 -6.31
CA LEU A 11 3.58 1.54 -7.35
C LEU A 11 4.03 2.91 -6.84
N TRP A 12 5.23 3.32 -7.23
CA TRP A 12 5.76 4.63 -6.84
C TRP A 12 4.81 5.76 -7.25
N PRO A 13 4.53 6.77 -6.40
CA PRO A 13 3.49 7.76 -6.67
C PRO A 13 3.72 8.61 -7.91
N LEU A 14 4.99 8.77 -8.31
CA LEU A 14 5.40 9.51 -9.51
C LEU A 14 5.50 8.61 -10.74
N ALA A 15 5.44 7.29 -10.57
CA ALA A 15 5.48 6.35 -11.67
C ALA A 15 4.10 6.24 -12.32
N ARG A 16 4.04 6.41 -13.65
CA ARG A 16 2.80 6.35 -14.44
C ARG A 16 2.92 5.31 -15.54
N LEU A 17 1.90 4.47 -15.64
CA LEU A 17 1.76 3.53 -16.76
C LEU A 17 1.27 4.28 -18.00
N GLY A 18 1.97 4.10 -19.10
CA GLY A 18 1.63 4.63 -20.41
C GLY A 18 1.75 3.57 -21.50
N HIS A 19 1.48 3.99 -22.74
CA HIS A 19 1.64 3.16 -23.93
C HIS A 19 2.33 3.98 -25.02
N ASP A 20 3.47 3.49 -25.50
CA ASP A 20 4.19 4.09 -26.62
C ASP A 20 3.50 3.65 -27.93
N ARG A 21 2.89 4.60 -28.64
CA ARG A 21 2.19 4.34 -29.92
C ARG A 21 3.14 4.01 -31.08
N VAL A 22 4.38 4.47 -31.03
CA VAL A 22 5.37 4.28 -32.10
C VAL A 22 5.91 2.85 -32.05
N ARG A 23 6.20 2.36 -30.85
CA ARG A 23 6.71 1.00 -30.61
C ARG A 23 5.60 -0.01 -30.30
N ASN A 24 4.37 0.46 -30.14
CA ASN A 24 3.21 -0.31 -29.69
C ASN A 24 3.49 -1.14 -28.43
N ARG A 25 4.16 -0.53 -27.45
CA ARG A 25 4.60 -1.21 -26.23
C ARG A 25 4.21 -0.44 -24.97
N PRO A 26 3.82 -1.15 -23.90
CA PRO A 26 3.67 -0.56 -22.59
C PRO A 26 4.96 0.10 -22.09
N VAL A 27 4.85 1.27 -21.48
CA VAL A 27 5.97 2.00 -20.89
C VAL A 27 5.62 2.46 -19.49
N LEU A 28 6.58 2.35 -18.57
CA LEU A 28 6.54 2.92 -17.24
C LEU A 28 7.35 4.21 -17.24
N LEU A 29 6.71 5.33 -16.97
CA LEU A 29 7.33 6.66 -16.88
C LEU A 29 7.58 7.01 -15.43
N TYR A 30 8.77 7.46 -15.09
CA TYR A 30 9.16 7.90 -13.74
C TYR A 30 10.17 9.06 -13.87
N PRO A 31 10.38 9.89 -12.83
CA PRO A 31 11.23 11.09 -12.94
C PRO A 31 12.66 10.82 -13.42
N GLU A 32 13.25 9.67 -13.06
CA GLU A 32 14.59 9.29 -13.51
C GLU A 32 14.63 8.72 -14.94
N GLY A 33 13.48 8.43 -15.56
CA GLY A 33 13.44 7.94 -16.94
C GLY A 33 12.17 7.20 -17.37
N ALA A 34 12.27 6.50 -18.49
CA ALA A 34 11.21 5.66 -19.04
C ALA A 34 11.70 4.23 -19.23
N MET A 35 10.93 3.24 -18.76
CA MET A 35 11.25 1.83 -18.88
C MET A 35 10.17 1.11 -19.68
N PHE A 36 10.56 0.43 -20.76
CA PHE A 36 9.64 -0.42 -21.49
C PHE A 36 9.31 -1.67 -20.69
N ILE A 37 8.03 -1.93 -20.49
CA ILE A 37 7.53 -3.12 -19.81
C ILE A 37 6.81 -4.03 -20.82
N ASN A 38 6.52 -5.26 -20.41
CA ASN A 38 5.68 -6.18 -21.17
C ASN A 38 4.20 -5.98 -20.78
N THR A 39 3.29 -6.56 -21.55
CA THR A 39 1.84 -6.48 -21.29
C THR A 39 1.49 -7.08 -19.93
N THR A 40 2.10 -8.21 -19.56
CA THR A 40 1.91 -8.84 -18.26
C THR A 40 2.37 -7.94 -17.10
N GLY A 41 3.53 -7.31 -17.23
CA GLY A 41 4.08 -6.37 -16.26
C GLY A 41 3.22 -5.13 -16.12
N GLN A 42 2.66 -4.61 -17.22
CA GLN A 42 1.67 -3.54 -17.14
C GLN A 42 0.43 -3.97 -16.34
N ALA A 43 -0.09 -5.17 -16.57
CA ALA A 43 -1.22 -5.71 -15.82
C ALA A 43 -0.87 -5.89 -14.32
N ILE A 44 0.31 -6.41 -14.00
CA ILE A 44 0.80 -6.54 -12.62
C ILE A 44 0.84 -5.17 -11.94
N LEU A 45 1.54 -4.20 -12.56
CA LEU A 45 1.71 -2.86 -11.99
C LEU A 45 0.39 -2.10 -11.86
N ALA A 46 -0.59 -2.36 -12.76
CA ALA A 46 -1.93 -1.79 -12.67
C ALA A 46 -2.72 -2.30 -11.47
N LEU A 47 -2.39 -3.50 -10.94
CA LEU A 47 -2.99 -4.06 -9.74
C LEU A 47 -2.30 -3.61 -8.45
N CYS A 48 -1.07 -3.08 -8.54
CA CYS A 48 -0.24 -2.61 -7.43
C CYS A 48 -0.58 -1.17 -7.00
N ASP A 49 -1.78 -0.98 -6.48
CA ASP A 49 -2.26 0.30 -5.94
C ASP A 49 -1.91 0.52 -4.45
N GLY A 50 -1.41 -0.53 -3.78
CA GLY A 50 -1.19 -0.55 -2.34
C GLY A 50 -2.42 -0.92 -1.51
N SER A 51 -3.55 -1.25 -2.14
CA SER A 51 -4.78 -1.71 -1.46
C SER A 51 -4.87 -3.23 -1.40
N ARG A 52 -4.32 -3.91 -2.43
CA ARG A 52 -4.34 -5.37 -2.55
C ARG A 52 -3.08 -5.99 -1.97
N THR A 53 -3.19 -7.18 -1.38
CA THR A 53 -2.04 -7.98 -0.97
C THR A 53 -1.44 -8.72 -2.16
N LEU A 54 -0.19 -9.18 -2.02
CA LEU A 54 0.46 -10.04 -3.02
C LEU A 54 -0.41 -11.23 -3.42
N ASP A 55 -1.04 -11.89 -2.44
CA ASP A 55 -1.86 -13.08 -2.67
C ASP A 55 -3.10 -12.76 -3.54
N GLN A 56 -3.75 -11.61 -3.29
CA GLN A 56 -4.88 -11.14 -4.11
C GLN A 56 -4.47 -10.81 -5.54
N VAL A 57 -3.31 -10.18 -5.71
CA VAL A 57 -2.76 -9.87 -7.04
C VAL A 57 -2.47 -11.16 -7.80
N VAL A 58 -1.81 -12.13 -7.16
CA VAL A 58 -1.54 -13.44 -7.74
C VAL A 58 -2.84 -14.17 -8.09
N ALA A 59 -3.82 -14.22 -7.20
CA ALA A 59 -5.10 -14.88 -7.46
C ALA A 59 -5.85 -14.26 -8.66
N ALA A 60 -5.85 -12.92 -8.78
CA ALA A 60 -6.45 -12.23 -9.91
C ALA A 60 -5.74 -12.56 -11.23
N LEU A 61 -4.40 -12.57 -11.24
CA LEU A 61 -3.61 -12.87 -12.43
C LEU A 61 -3.70 -14.36 -12.80
N THR A 62 -3.66 -15.28 -11.84
CA THR A 62 -3.88 -16.71 -12.06
C THR A 62 -5.23 -16.96 -12.71
N THR A 63 -6.28 -16.23 -12.29
CA THR A 63 -7.61 -16.34 -12.91
C THR A 63 -7.62 -15.77 -14.32
N GLN A 64 -6.96 -14.62 -14.55
CA GLN A 64 -6.93 -13.95 -15.85
C GLN A 64 -6.12 -14.71 -16.91
N TYR A 65 -4.99 -15.30 -16.52
CA TYR A 65 -4.08 -16.01 -17.41
C TYR A 65 -4.24 -17.54 -17.37
N GLN A 66 -5.08 -18.07 -16.47
CA GLN A 66 -5.29 -19.50 -16.24
C GLN A 66 -3.99 -20.29 -16.00
N ALA A 67 -3.01 -19.66 -15.36
CA ALA A 67 -1.67 -20.22 -15.13
C ALA A 67 -1.16 -19.91 -13.72
N GLU A 68 -0.29 -20.76 -13.18
CA GLU A 68 0.41 -20.45 -11.93
C GLU A 68 1.47 -19.37 -12.18
N VAL A 69 1.24 -18.16 -11.68
CA VAL A 69 2.12 -17.00 -11.90
C VAL A 69 2.78 -16.48 -10.61
N ARG A 70 2.65 -17.22 -9.51
CA ARG A 70 3.04 -16.74 -8.18
C ARG A 70 4.52 -16.42 -8.10
N ALA A 71 5.37 -17.32 -8.58
CA ALA A 71 6.82 -17.15 -8.56
C ALA A 71 7.26 -15.99 -9.48
N ASP A 72 6.75 -15.95 -10.70
CA ASP A 72 7.06 -14.89 -11.67
C ASP A 72 6.65 -13.50 -11.19
N VAL A 73 5.47 -13.37 -10.60
CA VAL A 73 4.98 -12.10 -10.05
C VAL A 73 5.83 -11.65 -8.88
N LEU A 74 6.23 -12.57 -7.99
CA LEU A 74 7.10 -12.24 -6.87
C LEU A 74 8.47 -11.76 -7.35
N GLU A 75 9.11 -12.51 -8.25
CA GLU A 75 10.42 -12.15 -8.81
C GLU A 75 10.37 -10.81 -9.55
N TYR A 76 9.30 -10.57 -10.30
CA TYR A 76 9.09 -9.30 -11.00
C TYR A 76 8.94 -8.12 -10.04
N LEU A 77 8.12 -8.26 -9.00
CA LEU A 77 7.93 -7.22 -7.99
C LEU A 77 9.19 -6.97 -7.17
N GLU A 78 9.95 -8.01 -6.82
CA GLU A 78 11.25 -7.86 -6.16
C GLU A 78 12.25 -7.11 -7.03
N THR A 79 12.30 -7.41 -8.33
CA THR A 79 13.17 -6.70 -9.29
C THR A 79 12.81 -5.22 -9.37
N MET A 80 11.52 -4.89 -9.38
CA MET A 80 11.05 -3.51 -9.38
C MET A 80 11.29 -2.80 -8.04
N ALA A 81 11.16 -3.52 -6.92
CA ALA A 81 11.46 -2.99 -5.59
C ALA A 81 12.95 -2.65 -5.43
N ARG A 82 13.86 -3.45 -6.00
CA ARG A 82 15.31 -3.14 -6.03
C ARG A 82 15.65 -1.88 -6.84
N ARG A 83 14.74 -1.42 -7.69
CA ARG A 83 14.89 -0.20 -8.51
C ARG A 83 14.11 0.98 -7.93
N ASP A 84 13.62 0.87 -6.69
CA ASP A 84 12.79 1.87 -6.01
C ASP A 84 11.47 2.22 -6.74
N LEU A 85 11.00 1.34 -7.64
CA LEU A 85 9.75 1.53 -8.39
C LEU A 85 8.53 0.96 -7.66
N ILE A 86 8.73 -0.01 -6.78
CA ILE A 86 7.70 -0.66 -5.97
C ILE A 86 8.06 -0.54 -4.49
N GLN A 87 7.10 -0.08 -3.69
CA GLN A 87 7.20 -0.04 -2.24
C GLN A 87 6.29 -1.11 -1.63
N TRP A 88 6.82 -1.85 -0.67
CA TRP A 88 6.04 -2.79 0.13
C TRP A 88 5.46 -2.08 1.35
N LEU A 89 4.14 -2.06 1.48
CA LEU A 89 3.47 -1.58 2.68
C LEU A 89 3.05 -2.76 3.56
N GLU A 90 3.06 -2.55 4.87
CA GLU A 90 2.60 -3.53 5.88
C GLU A 90 1.10 -3.40 6.16
N ALA A 91 0.51 -2.26 5.79
CA ALA A 91 -0.91 -1.97 5.89
C ALA A 91 -1.40 -1.43 4.53
N PRO A 92 -2.67 -1.63 4.16
CA PRO A 92 -3.20 -1.10 2.92
C PRO A 92 -3.06 0.43 2.93
N ALA A 93 -2.76 1.00 1.76
CA ALA A 93 -2.77 2.45 1.60
C ALA A 93 -4.13 2.97 2.09
N PRO A 94 -4.17 3.99 2.97
CA PRO A 94 -5.44 4.52 3.44
C PRO A 94 -6.20 5.03 2.22
N VAL A 95 -7.25 4.31 1.82
CA VAL A 95 -8.21 4.80 0.84
C VAL A 95 -8.71 6.12 1.40
N SER A 96 -8.53 7.20 0.64
CA SER A 96 -8.89 8.56 1.03
C SER A 96 -10.41 8.73 1.04
N SER A 97 -11.13 7.92 1.83
CA SER A 97 -12.42 8.32 2.36
C SER A 97 -12.15 9.00 3.69
N TRP A 98 -12.03 10.33 3.63
CA TRP A 98 -12.58 11.16 4.69
C TRP A 98 -11.84 11.12 6.05
N TRP A 99 -10.89 12.03 6.24
CA TRP A 99 -10.65 12.62 7.57
C TRP A 99 -11.64 13.81 7.72
N PRO A 100 -12.46 13.93 8.80
CA PRO A 100 -11.97 14.12 10.17
C PRO A 100 -12.85 13.53 11.29
N SER A 101 -12.30 12.64 12.13
CA SER A 101 -12.67 12.58 13.56
C SER A 101 -11.54 11.86 14.30
N ARG A 102 -10.64 12.52 15.03
CA ARG A 102 -10.88 12.97 16.42
C ARG A 102 -12.06 12.26 17.12
N THR A 103 -12.13 10.94 17.09
CA THR A 103 -12.95 10.20 18.07
C THR A 103 -12.25 10.21 19.42
N ARG A 104 -12.60 11.25 20.19
CA ARG A 104 -13.07 11.14 21.58
C ARG A 104 -12.88 9.75 22.19
N SER A 105 -11.87 9.61 23.05
CA SER A 105 -11.82 8.54 24.03
C SER A 105 -12.93 8.78 25.07
N PRO A 106 -13.86 7.82 25.33
CA PRO A 106 -14.83 7.95 26.41
C PRO A 106 -14.30 7.28 27.69
N ALA A 107 -14.48 7.98 28.82
CA ALA A 107 -14.61 7.48 30.20
C ALA A 107 -13.33 6.85 30.84
N ALA A 108 -12.98 7.03 32.12
CA ALA A 108 -13.54 7.67 33.34
C ALA A 108 -12.50 7.46 34.48
N PRO A 109 -12.72 7.79 35.78
CA PRO A 109 -13.70 8.67 36.40
C PRO A 109 -13.06 9.83 37.20
N ARG A 110 -13.88 10.83 37.53
CA ARG A 110 -13.64 11.76 38.65
C ARG A 110 -13.55 10.98 39.96
N CYS A 111 -12.37 10.91 40.55
CA CYS A 111 -12.24 10.67 41.99
C CYS A 111 -12.33 12.01 42.72
N ARG A 112 -13.54 12.33 43.18
CA ARG A 112 -13.82 13.39 44.15
C ARG A 112 -13.85 12.72 45.53
N ARG A 113 -12.85 12.98 46.39
CA ARG A 113 -12.81 12.78 47.87
C ARG A 113 -11.33 12.83 48.29
N THR A 114 -10.84 13.46 49.36
CA THR A 114 -11.37 14.34 50.42
C THR A 114 -10.17 14.72 51.31
N SER A 115 -10.04 16.00 51.68
CA SER A 115 -9.41 16.52 52.93
C SER A 115 -7.90 16.32 53.18
N PRO A 116 -7.29 16.98 54.21
CA PRO A 116 -7.71 18.14 55.02
C PRO A 116 -6.66 19.28 54.99
N ARG A 117 -7.05 20.53 55.30
CA ARG A 117 -6.29 21.46 56.18
C ARG A 117 -6.91 22.86 56.22
N ARG A 118 -6.92 23.41 57.45
CA ARG A 118 -7.20 24.79 57.90
C ARG A 118 -8.66 25.17 58.15
N CYS A 119 -9.14 24.72 59.31
CA CYS A 119 -9.78 25.63 60.25
C CYS A 119 -8.76 26.68 60.70
N CYS A 120 -9.11 27.96 60.66
CA CYS A 120 -8.60 29.06 61.50
C CYS A 120 -9.45 30.32 61.21
N ALA A 121 -10.38 30.65 62.11
CA ALA A 121 -10.88 32.02 62.28
C ALA A 121 -11.47 32.13 63.69
N SER A 122 -10.75 32.80 64.58
CA SER A 122 -11.23 33.45 65.81
C SER A 122 -10.35 34.67 66.03
#